data_AF-A0A536WCX5-F1
#
_entry.id   AF-A0A536WCX5-F1
#
_cell.length_a   1.000
_cell.length_b   1.000
_cell.length_c   1.000
_cell.angle_alpha   90.00
_cell.angle_beta   90.00
_cell.angle_gamma   90.00
#
_symmetry.space_group_name_H-M   'P 1'
#
loop_
_entity.id
_entity.type
_entity.pdbx_description
1 polymer ?
#
loop_
_entity_poly.entity_id
_entity_poly.type
_entity_poly.pdbx_seq_one_letter_code
_entity_poly.pdbx_strand_id
1 'polypeptide(L)'
;MTIPNASPSLYNEDLAPATERKWGAFSIFNVWTSDVHSLWGYYLAASLFLLCGNFLNFIIAIGLGSLVIFFLMNLVGYAGVRTGVPYPVLARSSFGIWGANVPALVRAVVACFWYGAQTAAASGAIVALLTRSEGIMAFHKSTHFLGHSGLEVICFVIIWVLQLLIIQRGMETVRRFQDWAGPAVWVMMLILAIYLCVKAGGFSFGSGIPRDVLLEKTKDAGIPGEPGSIASLGAVAATWITYFAAL
;
A
#
# COMPACT_ATOMS: atom_id res chain seq x y z
N MET A 1 18.72 -1.27 27.86
CA MET A 1 20.04 -1.73 27.38
C MET A 1 20.94 -0.50 27.36
N THR A 2 21.97 -0.42 28.19
CA THR A 2 22.92 0.71 28.17
C THR A 2 24.04 0.36 27.19
N ILE A 3 24.28 1.21 26.18
CA ILE A 3 25.37 1.02 25.20
C ILE A 3 26.61 1.73 25.74
N PRO A 4 27.63 1.02 26.27
CA PRO A 4 28.84 1.65 26.76
C PRO A 4 29.60 2.33 25.62
N ASN A 5 30.11 3.55 25.85
CA ASN A 5 30.86 4.36 24.89
C ASN A 5 30.10 4.74 23.59
N ALA A 6 28.79 4.96 23.68
CA ALA A 6 28.00 5.47 22.56
C ALA A 6 28.49 6.88 22.15
N SER A 7 28.79 7.07 20.85
CA SER A 7 29.12 8.40 20.34
C SER A 7 27.89 9.32 20.41
N PRO A 8 28.00 10.50 21.04
CA PRO A 8 26.90 11.46 21.12
C PRO A 8 26.36 11.90 19.74
N SER A 9 27.18 11.79 18.68
CA SER A 9 26.78 12.17 17.32
C SER A 9 26.05 11.08 16.54
N LEU A 10 26.10 9.83 16.99
CA LEU A 10 25.58 8.67 16.23
C LEU A 10 24.49 7.88 16.95
N TYR A 11 24.25 8.22 18.21
CA TYR A 11 23.27 7.60 19.08
C TYR A 11 22.23 8.62 19.54
N ASN A 12 20.96 8.25 19.40
CA ASN A 12 19.82 8.89 20.04
C ASN A 12 18.78 7.80 20.34
N GLU A 13 17.71 8.16 21.07
CA GLU A 13 16.68 7.20 21.45
C GLU A 13 15.94 6.59 20.23
N ASP A 14 15.74 7.36 19.16
CA ASP A 14 15.07 6.90 17.93
C ASP A 14 15.92 5.90 17.11
N LEU A 15 17.25 5.97 17.23
CA LEU A 15 18.21 5.10 16.56
C LEU A 15 18.63 3.90 17.41
N ALA A 16 18.23 3.87 18.68
CA ALA A 16 18.57 2.79 19.59
C ALA A 16 17.82 1.50 19.20
N PRO A 17 18.39 0.32 19.50
CA PRO A 17 17.67 -0.94 19.34
C PRO A 17 16.38 -0.95 20.17
N ALA A 18 15.30 -1.50 19.60
CA ALA A 18 14.02 -1.63 20.29
C ALA A 18 14.17 -2.44 21.59
N THR A 19 13.79 -1.83 22.71
CA THR A 19 13.84 -2.42 24.06
C THR A 19 12.66 -3.35 24.34
N GLU A 20 11.49 -3.03 23.79
CA GLU A 20 10.25 -3.80 23.94
C GLU A 20 9.75 -4.31 22.58
N ARG A 21 9.34 -5.59 22.54
CA ARG A 21 8.84 -6.25 21.32
C ARG A 21 7.41 -6.74 21.54
N LYS A 22 6.44 -5.84 21.35
CA LYS A 22 5.00 -6.10 21.58
C LYS A 22 4.24 -6.63 20.36
N TRP A 23 4.92 -6.72 19.22
CA TRP A 23 4.32 -7.08 17.94
C TRP A 23 4.25 -8.61 17.80
N GLY A 24 3.04 -9.16 17.81
CA GLY A 24 2.78 -10.57 17.53
C GLY A 24 2.36 -10.84 16.10
N ALA A 25 2.08 -12.11 15.78
CA ALA A 25 1.67 -12.54 14.44
C ALA A 25 0.40 -11.80 13.93
N PHE A 26 -0.56 -11.50 14.82
CA PHE A 26 -1.78 -10.79 14.45
C PHE A 26 -1.51 -9.34 14.02
N SER A 27 -0.71 -8.58 14.78
CA SER A 27 -0.35 -7.21 14.39
C SER A 27 0.49 -7.18 13.11
N ILE A 28 1.36 -8.18 12.90
CA ILE A 28 2.10 -8.33 11.65
C ILE A 28 1.14 -8.59 10.48
N PHE A 29 0.17 -9.51 10.65
CA PHE A 29 -0.85 -9.79 9.65
C PHE A 29 -1.69 -8.54 9.32
N ASN A 30 -2.11 -7.76 10.33
CA ASN A 30 -2.87 -6.52 10.12
C ASN A 30 -2.04 -5.44 9.40
N VAL A 31 -0.72 -5.42 9.62
CA VAL A 31 0.20 -4.57 8.83
C VAL A 31 0.23 -4.94 7.37
N TRP A 32 0.50 -6.20 7.07
CA TRP A 32 0.55 -6.65 5.68
C TRP A 32 -0.78 -6.52 4.96
N THR A 33 -1.88 -6.83 5.65
CA THR A 33 -3.20 -6.65 5.06
C THR A 33 -3.51 -5.19 4.81
N SER A 34 -3.20 -4.28 5.74
CA SER A 34 -3.40 -2.84 5.50
C SER A 34 -2.58 -2.30 4.33
N ASP A 35 -1.39 -2.85 4.08
CA ASP A 35 -0.54 -2.47 2.96
C ASP A 35 -1.17 -2.89 1.61
N VAL A 36 -1.65 -4.13 1.53
CA VAL A 36 -2.33 -4.67 0.34
C VAL A 36 -3.68 -3.98 0.08
N HIS A 37 -4.44 -3.66 1.13
CA HIS A 37 -5.76 -3.03 1.04
C HIS A 37 -5.65 -1.51 0.84
N SER A 38 -4.94 -1.10 -0.19
CA SER A 38 -4.81 0.30 -0.62
C SER A 38 -5.59 0.56 -1.91
N LEU A 39 -6.05 1.81 -2.10
CA LEU A 39 -6.78 2.20 -3.31
C LEU A 39 -5.95 1.94 -4.57
N TRP A 40 -4.66 2.28 -4.54
CA TRP A 40 -3.72 2.04 -5.62
C TRP A 40 -3.47 0.56 -5.88
N GLY A 41 -3.38 -0.25 -4.82
CA GLY A 41 -3.27 -1.70 -4.94
C GLY A 41 -4.47 -2.33 -5.66
N TYR A 42 -5.69 -1.84 -5.39
CA TYR A 42 -6.89 -2.31 -6.09
C TYR A 42 -6.91 -1.91 -7.56
N TYR A 43 -6.54 -0.67 -7.90
CA TYR A 43 -6.45 -0.24 -9.29
C TYR A 43 -5.42 -1.07 -10.06
N LEU A 44 -4.26 -1.31 -9.44
CA LEU A 44 -3.23 -2.16 -10.03
C LEU A 44 -3.75 -3.58 -10.23
N ALA A 45 -4.30 -4.22 -9.20
CA ALA A 45 -4.82 -5.58 -9.29
C ALA A 45 -5.91 -5.72 -10.38
N ALA A 46 -6.83 -4.75 -10.47
CA ALA A 46 -7.87 -4.72 -11.49
C ALA A 46 -7.29 -4.60 -12.91
N SER A 47 -6.25 -3.77 -13.10
CA SER A 47 -5.57 -3.63 -14.39
C SER A 47 -4.80 -4.88 -14.80
N LEU A 48 -4.07 -5.49 -13.85
CA LEU A 48 -3.32 -6.73 -14.06
C LEU A 48 -4.23 -7.93 -14.34
N PHE A 49 -5.43 -7.95 -13.76
CA PHE A 49 -6.43 -8.99 -14.01
C PHE A 49 -6.78 -9.11 -15.51
N LEU A 50 -6.94 -7.98 -16.19
CA LEU A 50 -7.25 -7.95 -17.62
C LEU A 50 -6.12 -8.57 -18.46
N LEU A 51 -4.87 -8.41 -18.04
CA LEU A 51 -3.69 -8.94 -18.73
C LEU A 51 -3.51 -10.45 -18.54
N CYS A 52 -4.06 -11.01 -17.46
CA CYS A 52 -4.03 -12.46 -17.20
C CYS A 52 -5.02 -13.25 -18.06
N GLY A 53 -6.00 -12.57 -18.66
CA GLY A 53 -7.02 -13.13 -19.55
C GLY A 53 -8.10 -13.98 -18.86
N ASN A 54 -7.75 -14.71 -17.81
CA ASN A 54 -8.71 -15.43 -16.98
C ASN A 54 -8.32 -15.40 -15.49
N PHE A 55 -9.28 -15.80 -14.65
CA PHE A 55 -9.15 -15.77 -13.20
C PHE A 55 -8.08 -16.73 -12.65
N LEU A 56 -7.95 -17.93 -13.22
CA LEU A 56 -6.97 -18.90 -12.75
C LEU A 56 -5.53 -18.43 -13.03
N ASN A 57 -5.29 -17.92 -14.23
CA ASN A 57 -4.03 -17.31 -14.62
C ASN A 57 -3.66 -16.13 -13.71
N PHE A 58 -4.64 -15.33 -13.31
CA PHE A 58 -4.44 -14.23 -12.37
C PHE A 58 -3.99 -14.73 -10.99
N ILE A 59 -4.67 -15.74 -10.43
CA ILE A 59 -4.26 -16.35 -9.15
C ILE A 59 -2.83 -16.89 -9.24
N ILE A 60 -2.49 -17.59 -10.33
CA ILE A 60 -1.16 -18.16 -10.50
C ILE A 60 -0.09 -17.05 -10.62
N ALA A 61 -0.31 -16.04 -11.47
CA ALA A 61 0.65 -14.96 -11.69
C ALA A 61 0.90 -14.14 -10.42
N ILE A 62 -0.18 -13.70 -9.75
CA ILE A 62 -0.09 -12.94 -8.50
C ILE A 62 0.44 -13.81 -7.35
N GLY A 63 0.03 -15.07 -7.29
CA GLY A 63 0.49 -16.02 -6.27
C GLY A 63 1.98 -16.28 -6.35
N LEU A 64 2.51 -16.56 -7.55
CA LEU A 64 3.95 -16.73 -7.78
C LEU A 64 4.73 -15.45 -7.47
N GLY A 65 4.23 -14.28 -7.91
CA GLY A 65 4.83 -12.99 -7.58
C GLY A 65 4.87 -12.74 -6.06
N SER A 66 3.79 -13.07 -5.36
CA SER A 66 3.68 -12.93 -3.90
C SER A 66 4.61 -13.87 -3.14
N LEU A 67 4.88 -15.08 -3.65
CA LEU A 67 5.86 -15.99 -3.07
C LEU A 67 7.29 -15.43 -3.18
N VAL A 68 7.62 -14.80 -4.31
CA VAL A 68 8.92 -14.12 -4.50
C VAL A 68 9.05 -12.95 -3.52
N ILE A 69 8.01 -12.11 -3.41
CA ILE A 69 7.97 -11.01 -2.43
C ILE A 69 8.16 -11.57 -1.02
N PHE A 70 7.40 -12.60 -0.64
CA PHE A 70 7.49 -13.23 0.67
C PHE A 70 8.91 -13.69 0.99
N PHE A 71 9.58 -14.38 0.06
CA PHE A 71 10.95 -14.83 0.25
C PHE A 71 11.93 -13.66 0.44
N LEU A 72 11.89 -12.67 -0.45
CA LEU A 72 12.79 -11.51 -0.39
C LEU A 72 12.58 -10.68 0.89
N MET A 73 11.33 -10.48 1.29
CA MET A 73 11.01 -9.70 2.48
C MET A 73 11.39 -10.42 3.78
N ASN A 74 11.30 -11.76 3.81
CA ASN A 74 11.83 -12.53 4.95
C ASN A 74 13.36 -12.39 5.07
N LEU A 75 14.07 -12.39 3.94
CA LEU A 75 15.53 -12.22 3.93
C LEU A 75 15.94 -10.85 4.49
N VAL A 76 15.25 -9.78 4.06
CA VAL A 76 15.50 -8.41 4.54
C VAL A 76 15.05 -8.23 6.00
N GLY A 77 13.90 -8.79 6.37
CA GLY A 77 13.30 -8.68 7.70
C GLY A 77 14.11 -9.38 8.79
N TYR A 78 14.86 -10.44 8.46
CA TYR A 78 15.67 -11.21 9.40
C TYR A 78 16.67 -10.33 10.18
N ALA A 79 17.36 -9.41 9.50
CA ALA A 79 18.31 -8.49 10.13
C ALA A 79 17.61 -7.54 11.12
N GLY A 80 16.44 -7.01 10.74
CA GLY A 80 15.63 -6.14 11.58
C GLY A 80 15.11 -6.84 12.85
N VAL A 81 14.62 -8.07 12.72
CA VAL A 81 14.11 -8.85 13.86
C VAL A 81 15.23 -9.24 14.83
N ARG A 82 16.41 -9.60 14.30
CA ARG A 82 17.55 -9.99 15.16
C ARG A 82 18.13 -8.81 15.91
N THR A 83 18.40 -7.71 15.21
CA THR A 83 19.12 -6.57 15.78
C THR A 83 18.21 -5.57 16.49
N GLY A 84 16.95 -5.46 16.08
CA GLY A 84 16.00 -4.48 16.60
C GLY A 84 16.36 -3.03 16.26
N VAL A 85 17.36 -2.78 15.42
CA VAL A 85 17.76 -1.42 15.02
C VAL A 85 16.98 -0.95 13.80
N PRO A 86 16.74 0.37 13.66
CA PRO A 86 16.03 0.90 12.50
C PRO A 86 16.87 0.84 11.22
N TYR A 87 16.19 0.90 10.07
CA TYR A 87 16.81 0.78 8.75
C TYR A 87 18.04 1.69 8.54
N PRO A 88 18.05 2.98 8.91
CA PRO A 88 19.22 3.84 8.71
C PRO A 88 20.47 3.34 9.44
N VAL A 89 20.31 2.63 10.57
CA VAL A 89 21.42 2.03 11.32
C VAL A 89 21.89 0.75 10.64
N LEU A 90 20.97 -0.10 10.16
CA LEU A 90 21.31 -1.30 9.38
C LEU A 90 22.11 -0.94 8.12
N ALA A 91 21.70 0.12 7.41
CA ALA A 91 22.36 0.58 6.20
C ALA A 91 23.83 1.00 6.41
N ARG A 92 24.23 1.36 7.64
CA ARG A 92 25.62 1.71 7.97
C ARG A 92 26.58 0.53 7.75
N SER A 93 26.10 -0.70 7.84
CA SER A 93 26.91 -1.90 7.60
C SER A 93 27.34 -2.04 6.14
N SER A 94 26.56 -1.51 5.19
CA SER A 94 26.84 -1.60 3.74
C SER A 94 27.43 -0.32 3.17
N PHE A 95 26.92 0.85 3.60
CA PHE A 95 27.28 2.16 3.04
C PHE A 95 28.19 3.00 3.94
N GLY A 96 28.55 2.50 5.12
CA GLY A 96 29.24 3.27 6.14
C GLY A 96 28.33 4.30 6.83
N ILE A 97 28.90 5.01 7.81
CA ILE A 97 28.14 5.92 8.70
C ILE A 97 27.48 7.06 7.92
N TRP A 98 28.25 7.73 7.05
CA TRP A 98 27.77 8.87 6.27
C TRP A 98 27.06 8.46 4.99
N GLY A 99 27.51 7.38 4.33
CA GLY A 99 26.90 6.89 3.10
C GLY A 99 25.48 6.36 3.31
N ALA A 100 25.17 5.81 4.50
CA ALA A 100 23.82 5.34 4.86
C ALA A 100 22.75 6.44 4.83
N ASN A 101 23.12 7.72 4.90
CA ASN A 101 22.17 8.83 4.80
C ASN A 101 21.54 8.92 3.41
N VAL A 102 22.27 8.57 2.35
CA VAL A 102 21.75 8.61 0.97
C VAL A 102 20.54 7.68 0.80
N PRO A 103 20.63 6.35 1.04
CA PRO A 103 19.47 5.46 0.92
C PRO A 103 18.37 5.78 1.94
N ALA A 104 18.73 6.26 3.14
CA ALA A 104 17.73 6.68 4.13
C ALA A 104 16.91 7.89 3.65
N LEU A 105 17.55 8.89 3.05
CA LEU A 105 16.88 10.07 2.51
C LEU A 105 16.02 9.73 1.28
N VAL A 106 16.54 8.91 0.36
CA VAL A 106 15.76 8.43 -0.80
C VAL A 106 14.49 7.73 -0.32
N ARG A 107 14.61 6.83 0.67
CA ARG A 107 13.46 6.15 1.26
C ARG A 107 12.50 7.14 1.95
N ALA A 108 13.02 8.15 2.64
CA ALA A 108 12.18 9.17 3.29
C ALA A 108 11.37 9.97 2.26
N VAL A 109 11.97 10.36 1.13
CA VAL A 109 11.28 11.08 0.05
C VAL A 109 10.14 10.23 -0.54
N VAL A 110 10.42 8.95 -0.83
CA VAL A 110 9.41 8.01 -1.35
C VAL A 110 8.27 7.81 -0.33
N ALA A 111 8.61 7.68 0.95
CA ALA A 111 7.61 7.56 2.02
C ALA A 111 6.73 8.83 2.14
N CYS A 112 7.31 10.02 2.02
CA CYS A 112 6.55 11.27 2.01
C CYS A 112 5.61 11.37 0.80
N PHE A 113 6.06 10.94 -0.38
CA PHE A 113 5.22 10.87 -1.57
C PHE A 113 4.01 9.94 -1.36
N TRP A 114 4.26 8.71 -0.91
CA TRP A 114 3.19 7.74 -0.67
C TRP A 114 2.24 8.18 0.43
N TYR A 115 2.75 8.80 1.50
CA TYR A 115 1.91 9.38 2.53
C TYR A 115 0.93 10.41 1.93
N GLY A 116 1.43 11.36 1.14
CA GLY A 116 0.58 12.35 0.46
C GLY A 116 -0.44 11.73 -0.50
N ALA A 117 0.00 10.77 -1.34
CA ALA A 117 -0.88 10.08 -2.29
C ALA A 117 -2.00 9.30 -1.59
N GLN A 118 -1.72 8.66 -0.46
CA GLN A 118 -2.71 7.92 0.33
C GLN A 118 -3.66 8.86 1.08
N THR A 119 -3.16 9.98 1.60
CA THR A 119 -4.02 11.03 2.19
C THR A 119 -4.96 11.64 1.14
N ALA A 120 -4.48 11.87 -0.08
CA ALA A 120 -5.31 12.34 -1.19
C ALA A 120 -6.41 11.33 -1.53
N ALA A 121 -6.07 10.05 -1.71
CA ALA A 121 -7.03 8.98 -1.96
C ALA A 121 -8.09 8.88 -0.86
N ALA A 122 -7.68 8.91 0.42
CA ALA A 122 -8.59 8.87 1.56
C ALA A 122 -9.52 10.10 1.60
N SER A 123 -8.98 11.31 1.35
CA SER A 123 -9.78 12.54 1.30
C SER A 123 -10.79 12.52 0.16
N GLY A 124 -10.44 11.96 -0.99
CA GLY A 124 -11.34 11.78 -2.13
C GLY A 124 -12.56 10.90 -1.80
N ALA A 125 -12.38 9.86 -0.99
CA ALA A 125 -13.49 9.05 -0.48
C ALA A 125 -14.46 9.87 0.38
N ILE A 126 -13.96 10.79 1.22
CA ILE A 126 -14.79 11.70 2.02
C ILE A 126 -15.52 12.71 1.12
N VAL A 127 -14.82 13.29 0.13
CA VAL A 127 -15.44 14.19 -0.86
C VAL A 127 -16.58 13.49 -1.60
N ALA A 128 -16.36 12.26 -2.07
CA ALA A 128 -17.39 11.46 -2.75
C ALA A 128 -18.61 11.18 -1.86
N LEU A 129 -18.42 11.02 -0.55
CA LEU A 129 -19.52 10.88 0.39
C LEU A 129 -20.28 12.21 0.59
N LEU A 130 -19.56 13.30 0.82
CA LEU A 130 -20.13 14.61 1.16
C LEU A 130 -20.86 15.25 -0.03
N THR A 131 -20.37 15.04 -1.25
CA THR A 131 -20.98 15.56 -2.49
C THR A 131 -22.33 14.92 -2.82
N ARG A 132 -22.76 13.90 -2.07
CA ARG A 132 -24.14 13.37 -2.15
C ARG A 132 -25.19 14.35 -1.60
N SER A 133 -24.77 15.35 -0.83
CA SER A 133 -25.63 16.45 -0.40
C SER A 133 -25.56 17.60 -1.40
N GLU A 134 -26.72 18.09 -1.86
CA GLU A 134 -26.79 19.15 -2.88
C GLU A 134 -26.08 20.45 -2.47
N GLY A 135 -26.17 20.83 -1.19
CA GLY A 135 -25.51 22.04 -0.67
C GLY A 135 -23.99 21.94 -0.72
N ILE A 136 -23.44 20.77 -0.36
CA ILE A 136 -21.99 20.53 -0.41
C ILE A 136 -21.53 20.37 -1.86
N MET A 137 -22.36 19.79 -2.73
CA MET A 137 -22.05 19.71 -4.15
C MET A 137 -21.93 21.10 -4.80
N ALA A 138 -22.79 22.06 -4.43
CA ALA A 138 -22.66 23.44 -4.88
C ALA A 138 -21.35 24.08 -4.41
N PHE A 139 -20.92 23.81 -3.17
CA PHE A 139 -19.64 24.29 -2.64
C PHE A 139 -18.44 23.68 -3.41
N HIS A 140 -18.48 22.38 -3.68
CA HIS A 140 -17.43 21.69 -4.46
C HIS A 140 -17.26 22.27 -5.88
N LYS A 141 -18.34 22.73 -6.51
CA LYS A 141 -18.30 23.33 -7.87
C LYS A 141 -17.94 24.81 -7.90
N SER A 142 -18.19 25.55 -6.83
CA SER A 142 -18.07 27.02 -6.81
C SER A 142 -16.68 27.51 -6.44
N THR A 143 -15.93 26.74 -5.67
CA THR A 143 -14.63 27.15 -5.16
C THR A 143 -13.53 26.28 -5.77
N HIS A 144 -12.57 26.90 -6.45
CA HIS A 144 -11.39 26.22 -6.96
C HIS A 144 -10.10 26.88 -6.46
N PHE A 145 -9.13 26.06 -6.08
CA PHE A 145 -7.80 26.47 -5.64
C PHE A 145 -6.76 25.50 -6.22
N LEU A 146 -5.77 26.03 -6.96
CA LEU A 146 -4.70 25.24 -7.59
C LEU A 146 -5.21 24.06 -8.44
N GLY A 147 -6.36 24.22 -9.11
CA GLY A 147 -6.96 23.16 -9.93
C GLY A 147 -7.80 22.14 -9.16
N HIS A 148 -7.87 22.24 -7.83
CA HIS A 148 -8.72 21.41 -6.97
C HIS A 148 -9.91 22.20 -6.46
N SER A 149 -11.01 21.53 -6.09
CA SER A 149 -12.11 22.19 -5.39
C SER A 149 -11.70 22.61 -3.98
N GLY A 150 -12.31 23.67 -3.44
CA GLY A 150 -12.12 24.07 -2.04
C GLY A 150 -12.47 22.94 -1.07
N LEU A 151 -13.48 22.12 -1.41
CA LEU A 151 -13.86 20.94 -0.63
C LEU A 151 -12.76 19.88 -0.57
N GLU A 152 -12.10 19.59 -1.70
CA GLU A 152 -10.99 18.62 -1.76
C GLU A 152 -9.83 19.06 -0.87
N VAL A 153 -9.44 20.34 -0.94
CA VAL A 153 -8.35 20.87 -0.11
C VAL A 153 -8.70 20.78 1.38
N ILE A 154 -9.92 21.14 1.76
CA ILE A 154 -10.39 21.04 3.16
C ILE A 154 -10.37 19.59 3.63
N CYS A 155 -10.94 18.66 2.87
CA CYS A 155 -10.94 17.24 3.22
C CYS A 155 -9.52 16.69 3.33
N PHE A 156 -8.62 17.07 2.42
CA PHE A 156 -7.21 16.67 2.46
C PHE A 156 -6.54 17.14 3.76
N VAL A 157 -6.65 18.43 4.09
CA VAL A 157 -6.02 19.00 5.30
C VAL A 157 -6.60 18.35 6.57
N ILE A 158 -7.91 18.13 6.63
CA ILE A 158 -8.54 17.47 7.78
C ILE A 158 -7.98 16.05 7.96
N ILE A 159 -7.98 15.23 6.91
CA ILE A 159 -7.45 13.85 6.99
C ILE A 159 -5.96 13.87 7.35
N TRP A 160 -5.18 14.75 6.74
CA TRP A 160 -3.76 14.91 7.01
C TRP A 160 -3.48 15.26 8.47
N VAL A 161 -4.23 16.21 9.05
CA VAL A 161 -4.09 16.58 10.47
C VAL A 161 -4.49 15.42 11.39
N LEU A 162 -5.60 14.73 11.09
CA LEU A 162 -6.04 13.58 11.89
C LEU A 162 -4.99 12.45 11.90
N GLN A 163 -4.40 12.16 10.75
CA GLN A 163 -3.29 11.19 10.63
C GLN A 163 -2.08 11.63 11.46
N LEU A 164 -1.70 12.91 11.37
CA LEU A 164 -0.58 13.45 12.14
C LEU A 164 -0.82 13.33 13.66
N LEU A 165 -2.03 13.62 14.14
CA LEU A 165 -2.40 13.48 15.55
C LEU A 165 -2.30 12.04 16.06
N ILE A 166 -2.60 11.06 15.21
CA ILE A 166 -2.46 9.64 15.55
C ILE A 166 -0.98 9.25 15.62
N ILE A 167 -0.18 9.65 14.62
CA ILE A 167 1.25 9.31 14.54
C ILE A 167 2.04 9.92 15.70
N GLN A 168 1.73 11.15 16.10
CA GLN A 168 2.38 11.83 17.24
C GLN A 168 2.22 11.09 18.58
N ARG A 169 1.21 10.22 18.71
CA ARG A 169 1.00 9.39 19.92
C ARG A 169 1.80 8.08 19.91
N GLY A 170 2.74 7.94 18.97
CA GLY A 170 3.69 6.83 18.89
C GLY A 170 3.14 5.55 18.26
N MET A 171 4.07 4.63 17.96
CA MET A 171 3.80 3.41 17.19
C MET A 171 2.80 2.44 17.83
N GLU A 172 2.66 2.45 19.16
CA GLU A 172 1.68 1.61 19.85
C GLU A 172 0.24 2.08 19.59
N THR A 173 0.03 3.39 19.46
CA THR A 173 -1.29 3.93 19.09
C THR A 173 -1.64 3.56 17.66
N VAL A 174 -0.68 3.66 16.74
CA VAL A 174 -0.82 3.24 15.35
C VAL A 174 -1.16 1.74 15.28
N ARG A 175 -0.43 0.89 16.02
CA ARG A 175 -0.68 -0.56 16.08
C ARG A 175 -2.10 -0.86 16.55
N ARG A 176 -2.58 -0.24 17.63
CA ARG A 176 -3.94 -0.46 18.15
C ARG A 176 -5.02 0.01 17.19
N PHE A 177 -4.83 1.18 16.57
CA PHE A 177 -5.75 1.70 15.55
C PHE A 177 -5.85 0.73 14.38
N GLN A 178 -4.70 0.23 13.92
CA GLN A 178 -4.61 -0.72 12.83
C GLN A 178 -5.18 -2.09 13.15
N ASP A 179 -4.94 -2.61 14.36
CA ASP A 179 -5.48 -3.89 14.82
C ASP A 179 -7.02 -3.86 14.88
N TRP A 180 -7.61 -2.69 15.08
CA TRP A 180 -9.05 -2.47 14.99
C TRP A 180 -9.55 -2.24 13.55
N ALA A 181 -8.82 -1.42 12.77
CA ALA A 181 -9.20 -1.08 11.40
C ALA A 181 -9.09 -2.28 10.44
N GLY A 182 -8.10 -3.15 10.62
CA GLY A 182 -7.85 -4.32 9.77
C GLY A 182 -9.08 -5.23 9.63
N PRO A 183 -9.68 -5.72 10.73
CA PRO A 183 -10.92 -6.49 10.69
C PRO A 183 -12.09 -5.73 10.04
N ALA A 184 -12.23 -4.42 10.28
CA ALA A 184 -13.30 -3.63 9.70
C ALA A 184 -13.20 -3.54 8.17
N VAL A 185 -11.99 -3.39 7.63
CA VAL A 185 -11.72 -3.40 6.19
C VAL A 185 -12.11 -4.75 5.58
N TRP A 186 -11.72 -5.86 6.22
CA TRP A 186 -12.08 -7.21 5.74
C TRP A 186 -13.59 -7.44 5.71
N VAL A 187 -14.31 -7.05 6.76
CA VAL A 187 -15.77 -7.15 6.80
C VAL A 187 -16.40 -6.38 5.63
N MET A 188 -15.97 -5.14 5.40
CA MET A 188 -16.49 -4.34 4.29
C MET A 188 -16.13 -4.93 2.92
N MET A 189 -14.93 -5.48 2.75
CA MET A 189 -14.53 -6.16 1.51
C MET A 189 -15.38 -7.38 1.22
N LEU A 190 -15.68 -8.21 2.22
CA LEU A 190 -16.55 -9.38 2.07
C LEU A 190 -17.98 -8.97 1.72
N ILE A 191 -18.51 -7.94 2.37
CA ILE A 191 -19.85 -7.40 2.05
C ILE A 191 -19.89 -6.92 0.59
N LEU A 192 -18.89 -6.15 0.16
CA LEU A 192 -18.83 -5.63 -1.21
C LEU A 192 -18.66 -6.76 -2.23
N ALA A 193 -17.82 -7.75 -1.95
CA ALA A 193 -17.62 -8.91 -2.80
C ALA A 193 -18.92 -9.70 -2.98
N ILE A 194 -19.64 -10.00 -1.89
CA ILE A 194 -20.94 -10.69 -1.94
C ILE A 194 -21.95 -9.87 -2.74
N TYR A 195 -22.05 -8.56 -2.47
CA TYR A 195 -22.94 -7.67 -3.19
C TYR A 195 -22.66 -7.65 -4.70
N LEU A 196 -21.39 -7.55 -5.10
CA LEU A 196 -20.99 -7.56 -6.50
C LEU A 196 -21.25 -8.91 -7.17
N CYS A 197 -21.00 -10.02 -6.48
CA CYS A 197 -21.32 -11.36 -6.98
C CYS A 197 -22.83 -11.53 -7.23
N VAL A 198 -23.67 -11.07 -6.30
CA VAL A 198 -25.14 -11.09 -6.46
C VAL A 198 -25.57 -10.22 -7.63
N LYS A 199 -25.02 -8.99 -7.72
CA LYS A 199 -25.35 -8.05 -8.80
C LYS A 199 -24.88 -8.52 -10.18
N ALA A 200 -23.80 -9.28 -10.24
CA ALA A 200 -23.27 -9.90 -11.47
C ALA A 200 -24.06 -11.15 -11.90
N GLY A 201 -25.02 -11.63 -11.10
CA GLY A 201 -25.81 -12.82 -11.41
C GLY A 201 -25.18 -14.15 -10.99
N GLY A 202 -24.17 -14.13 -10.10
CA GLY A 202 -23.53 -15.32 -9.54
C GLY A 202 -22.03 -15.38 -9.77
N PHE A 203 -21.42 -16.51 -9.36
CA PHE A 203 -20.00 -16.77 -9.55
C PHE A 203 -19.81 -17.74 -10.74
N SER A 204 -18.95 -17.38 -11.69
CA SER A 204 -18.64 -18.21 -12.85
C SER A 204 -17.15 -18.49 -12.93
N PHE A 205 -16.79 -19.76 -13.05
CA PHE A 205 -15.42 -20.21 -13.31
C PHE A 205 -15.12 -20.40 -14.81
N GLY A 206 -16.16 -20.41 -15.66
CA GLY A 206 -16.05 -20.81 -17.07
C GLY A 206 -16.35 -19.70 -18.10
N SER A 207 -17.13 -18.67 -17.74
CA SER A 207 -17.38 -17.52 -18.61
C SER A 207 -16.36 -16.42 -18.32
N GLY A 208 -15.20 -16.52 -18.97
CA GLY A 208 -14.18 -15.48 -18.94
C GLY A 208 -14.64 -14.22 -19.67
N ILE A 209 -13.88 -13.13 -19.49
CA ILE A 209 -14.08 -11.91 -20.28
C ILE A 209 -13.83 -12.26 -21.76
N PRO A 210 -14.72 -11.86 -22.69
CA PRO A 210 -14.52 -12.09 -24.12
C PRO A 210 -13.16 -11.58 -24.60
N ARG A 211 -12.51 -12.36 -25.47
CA ARG A 211 -11.12 -12.13 -25.88
C ARG A 211 -10.94 -10.81 -26.64
N ASP A 212 -11.92 -10.44 -27.44
CA ASP A 212 -12.01 -9.15 -28.14
C ASP A 212 -11.98 -7.98 -27.15
N VAL A 213 -12.76 -8.05 -26.08
CA VAL A 213 -12.78 -7.03 -25.02
C VAL A 213 -11.43 -6.96 -24.30
N LEU A 214 -10.81 -8.11 -24.01
CA LEU A 214 -9.50 -8.15 -23.37
C LEU A 214 -8.42 -7.50 -24.26
N LEU A 215 -8.41 -7.82 -25.55
CA LEU A 215 -7.45 -7.24 -26.50
C LEU A 215 -7.65 -5.73 -26.65
N GLU A 216 -8.89 -5.26 -26.70
CA GLU A 216 -9.20 -3.83 -26.75
C GLU A 216 -8.72 -3.11 -25.48
N LYS A 217 -9.04 -3.64 -24.29
CA LYS A 217 -8.70 -3.02 -23.01
C LYS A 217 -7.22 -3.09 -22.65
N THR A 218 -6.45 -3.99 -23.28
CA THR A 218 -5.00 -4.17 -23.01
C THR A 218 -4.10 -3.63 -24.11
N LYS A 219 -4.67 -3.10 -25.20
CA LYS A 219 -3.92 -2.61 -26.37
C LYS A 219 -2.84 -1.58 -26.00
N ASP A 220 -3.16 -0.68 -25.09
CA ASP A 220 -2.27 0.42 -24.68
C ASP A 220 -1.50 0.10 -23.38
N ALA A 221 -1.55 -1.14 -22.89
CA ALA A 221 -0.91 -1.54 -21.64
C ALA A 221 0.64 -1.64 -21.75
N GLY A 222 1.19 -1.61 -22.97
CA GLY A 222 2.64 -1.66 -23.19
C GLY A 222 3.30 -2.98 -22.81
N ILE A 223 2.51 -4.05 -22.58
CA ILE A 223 3.00 -5.37 -22.18
C ILE A 223 3.12 -6.28 -23.41
N PRO A 224 4.24 -6.99 -23.58
CA PRO A 224 4.42 -7.90 -24.70
C PRO A 224 3.52 -9.13 -24.56
N GLY A 225 2.82 -9.47 -25.65
CA GLY A 225 2.00 -10.68 -25.77
C GLY A 225 0.52 -10.45 -25.52
N GLU A 226 -0.29 -11.42 -25.93
CA GLU A 226 -1.73 -11.37 -25.74
C GLU A 226 -2.11 -11.66 -24.28
N PRO A 227 -3.28 -11.19 -23.80
CA PRO A 227 -3.79 -11.53 -22.49
C PRO A 227 -3.81 -13.04 -22.22
N GLY A 228 -3.22 -13.45 -21.10
CA GLY A 228 -3.07 -14.85 -20.71
C GLY A 228 -1.90 -15.61 -21.34
N SER A 229 -1.11 -14.98 -22.22
CA SER A 229 0.15 -15.54 -22.70
C SER A 229 1.21 -15.60 -21.58
N ILE A 230 2.19 -16.50 -21.70
CA ILE A 230 3.28 -16.61 -20.71
C ILE A 230 4.04 -15.29 -20.55
N ALA A 231 4.25 -14.55 -21.64
CA ALA A 231 4.90 -13.24 -21.61
C ALA A 231 4.09 -12.22 -20.79
N SER A 232 2.76 -12.16 -21.01
CA SER A 232 1.87 -11.30 -20.24
C SER A 232 1.83 -11.69 -18.76
N LEU A 233 1.75 -12.99 -18.43
CA LEU A 233 1.76 -13.47 -17.05
C LEU A 233 3.08 -13.16 -16.32
N GLY A 234 4.21 -13.31 -17.03
CA GLY A 234 5.52 -12.91 -16.51
C GLY A 234 5.61 -11.41 -16.24
N ALA A 235 5.09 -10.58 -17.15
CA ALA A 235 5.03 -9.13 -16.98
C ALA A 235 4.12 -8.72 -15.82
N VAL A 236 2.97 -9.39 -15.65
CA VAL A 236 2.07 -9.18 -14.51
C VAL A 236 2.78 -9.50 -13.19
N ALA A 237 3.42 -10.66 -13.09
CA ALA A 237 4.16 -11.05 -11.89
C ALA A 237 5.32 -10.07 -11.58
N ALA A 238 6.07 -9.65 -12.60
CA ALA A 238 7.14 -8.66 -12.44
C ALA A 238 6.60 -7.28 -12.00
N THR A 239 5.49 -6.84 -12.57
CA THR A 239 4.83 -5.58 -12.19
C THR A 239 4.33 -5.63 -10.76
N TRP A 240 3.75 -6.76 -10.34
CA TRP A 240 3.34 -6.99 -8.96
C TRP A 240 4.52 -6.92 -8.00
N ILE A 241 5.63 -7.61 -8.30
CA ILE A 241 6.85 -7.60 -7.49
C ILE A 241 7.42 -6.17 -7.38
N THR A 242 7.53 -5.46 -8.50
CA THR A 242 8.11 -4.11 -8.54
C THR A 242 7.25 -3.09 -7.80
N TYR A 243 5.92 -3.20 -7.86
CA TYR A 243 5.01 -2.37 -7.08
C TYR A 243 5.28 -2.51 -5.57
N PHE A 244 5.33 -3.74 -5.05
CA PHE A 244 5.60 -3.98 -3.63
C PHE A 244 7.06 -3.73 -3.22
N ALA A 245 7.99 -3.74 -4.17
CA ALA A 245 9.37 -3.32 -3.90
C ALA A 245 9.51 -1.79 -3.76
N ALA A 246 8.56 -1.02 -4.29
CA ALA A 246 8.55 0.45 -4.24
C ALA A 246 7.77 1.02 -3.04
N LEU A 247 7.12 0.18 -2.25
CA LEU A 247 6.43 0.50 -1.00
C LEU A 247 7.37 0.28 0.21
#